data_AF-A0A8J7N4S3-F1
#
_entry.id   AF-A0A8J7N4S3-F1
#
_cell.length_a   1.000
_cell.length_b   1.000
_cell.length_c   1.000
_cell.angle_alpha   90.00
_cell.angle_beta   90.00
_cell.angle_gamma   90.00
#
_symmetry.space_group_name_H-M   'P 1'
#
loop_
_entity.id
_entity.type
_entity.pdbx_description
1 polymer ?
#
loop_
_entity_poly.entity_id
_entity_poly.type
_entity_poly.pdbx_seq_one_letter_code
_entity_poly.pdbx_strand_id
1 'polypeptide(L)'
;MSAASRGAAGAIALLLAAGGAEAAPIPPIGPLDLCGDVAMQSWEPERFVRGKPGFSGSLGRDRKFPARFRVVLRNYRGVDAATAARINGVLSMRPEERGAGEPRVVLLVPHGDSRFLEDAASLCVEGYHIGGDEGGTWTRYRTLSVRRR
;
A
#
# COMPACT_ATOMS: atom_id res chain seq x y z
N MET A 1 -23.43 11.06 -73.00
CA MET A 1 -24.34 10.70 -71.91
C MET A 1 -23.62 9.72 -70.99
N SER A 2 -23.62 10.03 -69.69
CA SER A 2 -23.45 9.21 -68.46
C SER A 2 -22.82 7.81 -68.55
N ALA A 3 -22.03 7.32 -67.59
CA ALA A 3 -21.46 7.87 -66.36
C ALA A 3 -20.41 6.86 -65.85
N ALA A 4 -19.40 7.38 -65.16
CA ALA A 4 -18.44 6.61 -64.39
C ALA A 4 -19.09 5.97 -63.15
N SER A 5 -18.52 4.86 -62.67
CA SER A 5 -18.28 4.73 -61.22
C SER A 5 -17.16 3.70 -60.97
N ARG A 6 -16.09 4.20 -60.36
CA ARG A 6 -14.95 3.43 -59.88
C ARG A 6 -15.39 2.74 -58.59
N GLY A 7 -15.22 1.42 -58.51
CA GLY A 7 -15.40 0.67 -57.27
C GLY A 7 -14.37 1.12 -56.24
N ALA A 8 -14.81 1.88 -55.25
CA ALA A 8 -14.01 2.22 -54.08
C ALA A 8 -14.01 1.02 -53.13
N ALA A 9 -12.87 0.32 -53.06
CA ALA A 9 -12.60 -0.62 -51.98
C ALA A 9 -12.52 0.17 -50.66
N GLY A 10 -13.60 0.16 -49.89
CA GLY A 10 -13.67 0.75 -48.56
C GLY A 10 -12.86 -0.10 -47.58
N ALA A 11 -11.63 0.32 -47.30
CA ALA A 11 -10.87 -0.22 -46.17
C ALA A 11 -11.50 0.32 -44.88
N ILE A 12 -12.21 -0.54 -44.14
CA ILE A 12 -12.67 -0.25 -42.79
C ILE A 12 -11.45 -0.35 -41.87
N ALA A 13 -10.87 0.79 -41.52
CA ALA A 13 -9.87 0.89 -40.47
C ALA A 13 -10.58 0.82 -39.10
N LEU A 14 -10.63 -0.37 -38.51
CA LEU A 14 -10.99 -0.52 -37.09
C LEU A 14 -9.87 0.12 -36.25
N LEU A 15 -10.08 1.34 -35.77
CA LEU A 15 -9.27 1.92 -34.70
C LEU A 15 -9.55 1.12 -33.42
N LEU A 16 -8.67 0.17 -33.12
CA LEU A 16 -8.54 -0.43 -31.79
C LEU A 16 -8.07 0.65 -30.82
N ALA A 17 -9.01 1.34 -30.19
CA ALA A 17 -8.73 2.13 -28.99
C ALA A 17 -8.32 1.16 -27.88
N ALA A 18 -7.02 0.87 -27.80
CA ALA A 18 -6.43 0.19 -26.66
C ALA A 18 -6.53 1.13 -25.45
N GLY A 19 -7.68 1.10 -24.76
CA GLY A 19 -7.80 1.69 -23.44
C GLY A 19 -6.84 0.97 -22.51
N GLY A 20 -5.73 1.61 -22.17
CA GLY A 20 -4.87 1.13 -21.10
C GLY A 20 -5.72 1.08 -19.82
N ALA A 21 -5.85 -0.11 -19.22
CA ALA A 21 -6.48 -0.23 -17.92
C ALA A 21 -5.63 0.57 -16.93
N GLU A 22 -6.02 1.77 -16.54
CA GLU A 22 -5.29 2.52 -15.51
C GLU A 22 -5.46 1.82 -14.15
N ALA A 23 -4.38 1.81 -13.38
CA ALA A 23 -4.37 1.29 -12.02
C ALA A 23 -5.35 2.08 -11.13
N ALA A 24 -6.25 1.38 -10.44
CA ALA A 24 -7.13 1.97 -9.46
C ALA A 24 -6.34 2.25 -8.17
N PRO A 25 -6.11 3.53 -7.83
CA PRO A 25 -5.40 3.86 -6.60
C PRO A 25 -6.19 3.35 -5.40
N ILE A 26 -5.48 2.82 -4.40
CA ILE A 26 -6.07 2.56 -3.08
C ILE A 26 -6.51 3.91 -2.52
N PRO A 27 -7.79 4.08 -2.11
CA PRO A 27 -8.23 5.31 -1.48
C PRO A 27 -7.31 5.67 -0.31
N PRO A 28 -6.70 6.87 -0.31
CA PRO A 28 -5.70 7.20 0.68
C PRO A 28 -6.30 7.18 2.09
N ILE A 29 -5.52 6.71 3.05
CA ILE A 29 -5.88 6.72 4.47
C ILE A 29 -4.93 7.67 5.19
N GLY A 30 -5.48 8.62 5.95
CA GLY A 30 -4.72 9.62 6.69
C GLY A 30 -4.74 11.02 6.05
N PRO A 31 -4.08 12.03 6.66
CA PRO A 31 -3.18 11.89 7.80
C PRO A 31 -3.93 11.45 9.06
N LEU A 32 -3.30 10.59 9.86
CA LEU A 32 -3.82 10.19 11.16
C LEU A 32 -2.70 10.07 12.18
N ASP A 33 -3.05 10.29 13.44
CA ASP A 33 -2.18 10.11 14.58
C ASP A 33 -2.64 8.87 15.35
N LEU A 34 -1.70 8.01 15.72
CA LEU A 34 -2.02 6.71 16.29
C LEU A 34 -0.93 6.27 17.27
N CYS A 35 -1.34 5.87 18.46
CA CYS A 35 -0.48 5.26 19.46
C CYS A 35 -0.97 3.86 19.84
N GLY A 36 -0.08 2.99 20.30
CA GLY A 36 -0.47 1.70 20.87
C GLY A 36 0.71 0.91 21.43
N ASP A 37 0.40 -0.19 22.09
CA ASP A 37 1.38 -1.13 22.62
C ASP A 37 1.87 -2.06 21.50
N VAL A 38 3.19 -2.28 21.43
CA VAL A 38 3.79 -3.17 20.44
C VAL A 38 3.50 -4.61 20.85
N ALA A 39 2.61 -5.27 20.11
CA ALA A 39 2.28 -6.68 20.30
C ALA A 39 3.22 -7.58 19.49
N MET A 40 3.51 -7.20 18.24
CA MET A 40 4.43 -7.90 17.34
C MET A 40 5.19 -6.89 16.50
N GLN A 41 6.43 -7.20 16.18
CA GLN A 41 7.22 -6.43 15.23
C GLN A 41 8.16 -7.36 14.44
N SER A 42 8.34 -7.06 13.17
CA SER A 42 9.34 -7.72 12.31
C SER A 42 9.95 -6.70 11.36
N TRP A 43 11.26 -6.78 11.14
CA TRP A 43 11.94 -5.95 10.17
C TRP A 43 12.03 -6.66 8.83
N GLU A 44 11.68 -5.95 7.76
CA GLU A 44 11.84 -6.39 6.37
C GLU A 44 12.98 -5.57 5.74
N PRO A 45 14.00 -6.22 5.16
CA PRO A 45 15.02 -5.50 4.41
C PRO A 45 14.42 -4.85 3.18
N GLU A 46 15.13 -3.82 2.70
CA GLU A 46 14.86 -3.23 1.40
C GLU A 46 14.87 -4.31 0.31
N ARG A 47 13.93 -4.22 -0.63
CA ARG A 47 13.83 -5.19 -1.73
C ARG A 47 13.47 -4.53 -3.04
N PHE A 48 14.01 -5.11 -4.10
CA PHE A 48 13.66 -4.79 -5.47
C PHE A 48 12.66 -5.82 -6.01
N VAL A 49 11.65 -5.35 -6.73
CA VAL A 49 10.61 -6.18 -7.35
C VAL A 49 10.47 -5.77 -8.80
N ARG A 50 10.69 -6.72 -9.71
CA ARG A 50 10.48 -6.48 -11.14
C ARG A 50 9.01 -6.22 -11.44
N GLY A 51 8.77 -5.30 -12.37
CA GLY A 51 7.46 -5.04 -12.93
C GLY A 51 6.94 -6.27 -13.68
N LYS A 52 5.62 -6.35 -13.80
CA LYS A 52 4.96 -7.37 -14.63
C LYS A 52 4.51 -6.71 -15.95
N PRO A 53 5.18 -6.99 -17.08
CA PRO A 53 4.77 -6.42 -18.37
C PRO A 53 3.30 -6.68 -18.67
N GLY A 54 2.62 -5.68 -19.24
CA GLY A 54 1.18 -5.74 -19.53
C GLY A 54 0.25 -5.37 -18.37
N PHE A 55 0.78 -5.15 -17.17
CA PHE A 55 0.03 -4.57 -16.05
C PHE A 55 0.22 -3.05 -16.00
N SER A 56 -0.75 -2.35 -15.41
CA SER A 56 -0.70 -0.91 -15.22
C SER A 56 -0.18 -0.49 -13.85
N GLY A 57 -0.15 0.83 -13.63
CA GLY A 57 0.29 1.44 -12.39
C GLY A 57 1.71 1.04 -12.00
N SER A 58 1.93 0.96 -10.69
CA SER A 58 3.21 0.53 -10.17
C SER A 58 3.44 -0.97 -10.45
N LEU A 59 2.41 -1.82 -10.54
CA LEU A 59 2.57 -3.26 -10.81
C LEU A 59 3.30 -3.55 -12.13
N GLY A 60 3.05 -2.74 -13.15
CA GLY A 60 3.72 -2.81 -14.46
C GLY A 60 5.18 -2.38 -14.46
N ARG A 61 5.66 -1.75 -13.38
CA ARG A 61 6.98 -1.12 -13.31
C ARG A 61 7.86 -1.79 -12.25
N ASP A 62 9.16 -1.73 -12.51
CA ASP A 62 10.17 -2.08 -11.52
C ASP A 62 10.07 -1.15 -10.31
N ARG A 63 10.14 -1.73 -9.11
CA ARG A 63 9.92 -1.00 -7.87
C ARG A 63 10.88 -1.40 -6.80
N LYS A 64 11.15 -0.42 -5.95
CA LYS A 64 11.95 -0.56 -4.75
C LYS A 64 11.04 -0.33 -3.55
N PHE A 65 10.97 -1.32 -2.66
CA PHE A 65 10.30 -1.19 -1.38
C PHE A 65 11.38 -0.89 -0.34
N PRO A 66 11.30 0.25 0.38
CA PRO A 66 12.28 0.59 1.40
C PRO A 66 12.24 -0.42 2.54
N ALA A 67 13.37 -0.55 3.25
CA ALA A 67 13.42 -1.28 4.51
C ALA A 67 12.36 -0.72 5.48
N ARG A 68 11.69 -1.61 6.20
CA ARG A 68 10.57 -1.23 7.06
C ARG A 68 10.30 -2.23 8.16
N PHE A 69 9.73 -1.75 9.25
CA PHE A 69 9.07 -2.61 10.21
C PHE A 69 7.63 -2.85 9.82
N ARG A 70 7.18 -4.06 10.07
CA ARG A 70 5.78 -4.43 10.15
C ARG A 70 5.43 -4.59 11.62
N VAL A 71 4.54 -3.76 12.12
CA VAL A 71 4.21 -3.64 13.54
C VAL A 71 2.73 -3.88 13.76
N VAL A 72 2.39 -4.71 14.72
CA VAL A 72 1.02 -4.89 15.21
C VAL A 72 0.89 -4.15 16.53
N LEU A 73 -0.03 -3.18 16.57
CA LEU A 73 -0.39 -2.47 17.80
C LEU A 73 -1.69 -2.98 18.38
N ARG A 74 -1.69 -3.18 19.70
CA ARG A 74 -2.90 -3.39 20.52
C ARG A 74 -3.12 -2.21 21.46
N ASN A 75 -4.27 -2.17 22.13
CA ASN A 75 -4.64 -1.08 23.03
C ASN A 75 -4.46 0.30 22.36
N TYR A 76 -4.76 0.37 21.07
CA TYR A 76 -4.44 1.54 20.26
C TYR A 76 -5.44 2.66 20.49
N ARG A 77 -5.01 3.88 20.23
CA ARG A 77 -5.81 5.12 20.31
C ARG A 77 -5.48 6.06 19.17
N GLY A 78 -6.38 7.00 18.89
CA GLY A 78 -6.25 8.00 17.83
C GLY A 78 -7.06 7.69 16.57
N VAL A 79 -7.56 6.46 16.43
CA VAL A 79 -8.50 6.08 15.36
C VAL A 79 -9.61 5.18 15.91
N ASP A 80 -10.76 5.19 15.25
CA ASP A 80 -11.89 4.31 15.56
C ASP A 80 -11.72 2.90 14.99
N ALA A 81 -12.62 1.99 15.37
CA ALA A 81 -12.59 0.60 14.90
C ALA A 81 -12.78 0.48 13.38
N ALA A 82 -13.60 1.34 12.77
CA ALA A 82 -13.84 1.33 11.33
C ALA A 82 -12.58 1.73 10.54
N THR A 83 -11.85 2.74 11.01
CA THR A 83 -10.59 3.17 10.41
C THR A 83 -9.50 2.12 10.63
N ALA A 84 -9.39 1.54 11.83
CA ALA A 84 -8.48 0.42 12.07
C ALA A 84 -8.76 -0.79 11.17
N ALA A 85 -10.04 -1.14 10.97
CA ALA A 85 -10.44 -2.20 10.04
C ALA A 85 -10.04 -1.87 8.61
N ARG A 86 -10.20 -0.61 8.17
CA ARG A 86 -9.79 -0.14 6.84
C ARG A 86 -8.28 -0.20 6.64
N ILE A 87 -7.49 0.21 7.66
CA ILE A 87 -6.03 0.08 7.66
C ILE A 87 -5.63 -1.39 7.54
N ASN A 88 -6.22 -2.26 8.36
CA ASN A 88 -5.90 -3.69 8.36
C ASN A 88 -6.31 -4.37 7.05
N GLY A 89 -7.43 -3.96 6.42
CA GLY A 89 -7.85 -4.48 5.11
C GLY A 89 -6.83 -4.21 4.00
N VAL A 90 -6.02 -3.16 4.13
CA VAL A 90 -4.96 -2.81 3.17
C VAL A 90 -3.60 -3.39 3.60
N LEU A 91 -3.29 -3.43 4.89
CA LEU A 91 -1.95 -3.76 5.38
C LEU A 91 -1.77 -5.17 5.94
N SER A 92 -2.81 -5.81 6.49
CA SER A 92 -2.75 -7.14 7.13
C SER A 92 -2.72 -8.25 6.08
N MET A 93 -1.55 -8.45 5.48
CA MET A 93 -1.33 -9.41 4.41
C MET A 93 -0.91 -10.79 4.92
N ARG A 94 -0.58 -10.94 6.21
CA ARG A 94 -0.06 -12.20 6.76
C ARG A 94 -1.01 -12.88 7.76
N PRO A 95 -1.08 -14.22 7.79
CA PRO A 95 -1.95 -14.95 8.73
C PRO A 95 -1.62 -14.71 10.21
N GLU A 96 -0.35 -14.59 10.57
CA GLU A 96 0.08 -14.30 11.95
C GLU A 96 -0.32 -12.90 12.41
N GLU A 97 -0.51 -11.99 11.45
CA GLU A 97 -1.17 -10.73 11.67
C GLU A 97 -2.69 -10.88 11.62
N ARG A 98 -3.26 -12.04 11.93
CA ARG A 98 -4.69 -12.24 12.20
C ARG A 98 -4.82 -12.76 13.63
N GLY A 99 -5.02 -11.84 14.57
CA GLY A 99 -5.34 -12.16 15.96
C GLY A 99 -6.75 -12.71 16.08
N ALA A 100 -7.01 -13.48 17.14
CA ALA A 100 -8.27 -14.18 17.43
C ALA A 100 -9.45 -13.23 17.81
N GLY A 101 -9.65 -12.15 17.06
CA GLY A 101 -10.75 -11.20 17.27
C GLY A 101 -10.40 -9.98 18.13
N GLU A 102 -9.17 -9.85 18.64
CA GLU A 102 -8.77 -8.68 19.45
C GLU A 102 -8.62 -7.40 18.59
N PRO A 103 -9.06 -6.23 19.10
CA PRO A 103 -8.83 -4.94 18.45
C PRO A 103 -7.34 -4.65 18.28
N ARG A 104 -6.93 -4.38 17.04
CA ARG A 104 -5.54 -4.06 16.69
C ARG A 104 -5.43 -3.27 15.39
N VAL A 105 -4.24 -2.75 15.14
CA VAL A 105 -3.91 -2.05 13.91
C VAL A 105 -2.49 -2.41 13.45
N VAL A 106 -2.35 -2.67 12.15
CA VAL A 106 -1.07 -2.96 11.52
C VAL A 106 -0.48 -1.69 10.93
N LEU A 107 0.81 -1.47 11.16
CA LEU A 107 1.59 -0.39 10.59
C LEU A 107 2.76 -0.92 9.79
N LEU A 108 3.05 -0.24 8.68
CA LEU A 108 4.32 -0.37 7.98
C LEU A 108 5.12 0.91 8.26
N VAL A 109 6.27 0.75 8.91
CA VAL A 109 7.08 1.86 9.40
C VAL A 109 8.42 1.83 8.66
N PRO A 110 8.61 2.62 7.58
CA PRO A 110 9.89 2.69 6.88
C PRO A 110 11.02 3.10 7.83
N HIS A 111 12.05 2.25 7.94
CA HIS A 111 13.20 2.51 8.79
C HIS A 111 14.41 1.68 8.34
N GLY A 112 15.58 2.32 8.21
CA GLY A 112 16.79 1.68 7.70
C GLY A 112 17.54 0.82 8.72
N ASP A 113 17.44 1.15 10.00
CA ASP A 113 18.05 0.39 11.09
C ASP A 113 17.11 -0.73 11.57
N SER A 114 17.56 -1.98 11.47
CA SER A 114 16.83 -3.18 11.84
C SER A 114 16.68 -3.38 13.35
N ARG A 115 17.47 -2.66 14.17
CA ARG A 115 17.41 -2.71 15.64
C ARG A 115 16.58 -1.59 16.25
N PHE A 116 16.06 -0.67 15.43
CA PHE A 116 15.41 0.54 15.93
C PHE A 116 14.24 0.29 16.91
N LEU A 117 13.45 -0.76 16.66
CA LEU A 117 12.32 -1.18 17.50
C LEU A 117 12.65 -2.32 18.48
N GLU A 118 13.94 -2.63 18.68
CA GLU A 118 14.36 -3.53 19.75
C GLU A 118 13.88 -2.99 21.10
N ASP A 119 13.30 -3.89 21.91
CA ASP A 119 12.68 -3.61 23.21
C ASP A 119 11.58 -2.53 23.21
N ALA A 120 10.98 -2.23 22.06
CA ALA A 120 9.84 -1.32 21.99
C ALA A 120 8.65 -1.88 22.79
N ALA A 121 8.19 -1.11 23.78
CA ALA A 121 7.00 -1.38 24.55
C ALA A 121 5.75 -0.80 23.87
N SER A 122 5.84 0.44 23.40
CA SER A 122 4.76 1.15 22.72
C SER A 122 5.33 2.12 21.69
N LEU A 123 4.52 2.51 20.71
CA LEU A 123 4.89 3.54 19.75
C LEU A 123 3.73 4.49 19.47
N CYS A 124 4.07 5.67 18.96
CA CYS A 124 3.14 6.64 18.40
C CYS A 124 3.64 7.11 17.04
N VAL A 125 2.78 7.07 16.03
CA VAL A 125 3.00 7.70 14.71
C VAL A 125 2.14 8.94 14.59
N GLU A 126 2.70 10.00 14.01
CA GLU A 126 1.98 11.23 13.68
C GLU A 126 2.01 11.51 12.19
N GLY A 127 0.91 12.04 11.66
CA GLY A 127 0.76 12.33 10.24
C GLY A 127 0.96 11.07 9.39
N TYR A 128 0.49 9.92 9.89
CA TYR A 128 0.61 8.65 9.21
C TYR A 128 -0.32 8.63 7.99
N HIS A 129 0.23 8.25 6.85
CA HIS A 129 -0.49 8.13 5.59
C HIS A 129 -0.25 6.76 4.97
N ILE A 130 -1.30 6.22 4.37
CA ILE A 130 -1.28 5.02 3.55
C ILE A 130 -1.76 5.41 2.16
N GLY A 131 -0.98 5.06 1.16
CA GLY A 131 -1.37 5.12 -0.25
C GLY A 131 -0.96 3.84 -0.95
N GLY A 132 -1.42 3.62 -2.16
CA GLY A 132 -1.16 2.37 -2.86
C GLY A 132 -1.83 2.30 -4.21
N ASP A 133 -1.47 1.26 -4.95
CA ASP A 133 -2.17 0.76 -6.12
C ASP A 133 -2.04 -0.77 -6.16
N GLU A 134 -2.42 -1.41 -7.26
CA GLU A 134 -2.33 -2.87 -7.47
C GLU A 134 -0.92 -3.41 -7.27
N GLY A 135 0.07 -2.55 -7.43
CA GLY A 135 1.44 -2.93 -7.25
C GLY A 135 1.87 -2.97 -5.78
N GLY A 136 1.22 -2.24 -4.90
CA GLY A 136 1.49 -2.35 -3.47
C GLY A 136 1.14 -1.10 -2.71
N THR A 137 1.45 -1.16 -1.42
CA THR A 137 1.15 -0.09 -0.47
C THR A 137 2.41 0.60 -0.01
N TRP A 138 2.33 1.93 0.10
CA TRP A 138 3.36 2.79 0.64
C TRP A 138 2.82 3.54 1.85
N THR A 139 3.70 3.71 2.83
CA THR A 139 3.37 4.39 4.08
C THR A 139 4.41 5.46 4.36
N ARG A 140 3.96 6.54 4.98
CA ARG A 140 4.82 7.61 5.46
C ARG A 140 4.26 8.16 6.76
N TYR A 141 5.10 8.74 7.57
CA TYR A 141 4.74 9.44 8.79
C TYR A 141 5.61 10.69 8.91
N ARG A 142 5.15 11.66 9.70
CA ARG A 142 5.93 12.84 10.04
C ARG A 142 6.84 12.57 11.22
N THR A 143 6.28 11.98 12.27
CA THR A 143 6.98 11.71 13.53
C THR A 143 6.72 10.28 13.98
N LEU A 144 7.73 9.65 14.57
CA LEU A 144 7.62 8.36 15.22
C LEU A 144 8.28 8.45 16.60
N SER A 145 7.49 8.19 17.64
CA SER A 145 7.94 8.17 19.03
C SER A 145 7.89 6.74 19.54
N VAL A 146 8.98 6.26 20.14
CA VAL A 146 9.10 4.89 20.66
C VAL A 146 9.39 4.94 22.15
N ARG A 147 8.61 4.20 22.94
CA ARG A 147 8.88 3.94 24.35
C ARG A 147 9.41 2.52 24.49
N ARG A 148 10.53 2.37 25.16
CA ARG A 148 11.17 1.07 25.42
C ARG A 148 10.74 0.50 26.78
N ARG A 149 10.98 -0.79 26.97
CA ARG A 149 10.72 -1.50 28.24
C ARG A 149 11.72 -1.14 29.31
#